data_AF-A0A840YQ35-F1
#
_entry.id   AF-A0A840YQ35-F1
#
_cell.length_a   1.000
_cell.length_b   1.000
_cell.length_c   1.000
_cell.angle_alpha   90.00
_cell.angle_beta   90.00
_cell.angle_gamma   90.00
#
_symmetry.space_group_name_H-M   'P 1'
#
loop_
_entity.id
_entity.type
_entity.pdbx_description
1 polymer ?
#
loop_
_entity_poly.entity_id
_entity_poly.type
_entity_poly.pdbx_seq_one_letter_code
_entity_poly.pdbx_strand_id
1 'polypeptide(L)'
;MIAIQIAHIIADFMVFLELTDDEILDSDNAVEMLEQLGNDLQALDKGFLRELVNVFAVIAEEYSGGAQEVVRNIAHSFYLEEVLASDDRRDRRSWTPCAIASH
;
A
#
# COMPACT_ATOMS: atom_id res chain seq x y z
N MET A 1 6.06 -1.22 16.69
CA MET A 1 6.36 -0.30 15.57
C MET A 1 5.05 0.34 15.11
N ILE A 2 5.09 1.59 14.67
CA ILE A 2 3.89 2.30 14.21
C ILE A 2 3.31 1.67 12.93
N ALA A 3 4.13 1.03 12.09
CA ALA A 3 3.71 0.37 10.86
C ALA A 3 2.60 -0.69 11.06
N ILE A 4 2.70 -1.52 12.11
CA ILE A 4 1.64 -2.51 12.43
C ILE A 4 0.32 -1.83 12.78
N GLN A 5 0.37 -0.76 13.57
CA GLN A 5 -0.83 -0.02 13.95
C GLN A 5 -1.47 0.66 12.73
N ILE A 6 -0.66 1.27 11.86
CA ILE A 6 -1.15 1.90 10.63
C ILE A 6 -1.69 0.85 9.65
N ALA A 7 -1.05 -0.30 9.54
CA ALA A 7 -1.52 -1.39 8.69
C ALA A 7 -2.89 -1.92 9.15
N HIS A 8 -3.13 -2.08 10.46
CA HIS A 8 -4.46 -2.43 10.97
C HIS A 8 -5.51 -1.38 10.64
N ILE A 9 -5.20 -0.09 10.83
CA ILE A 9 -6.14 0.98 10.48
C ILE A 9 -6.51 0.89 8.99
N ILE A 10 -5.52 0.77 8.11
CA ILE A 10 -5.76 0.65 6.66
C ILE A 10 -6.55 -0.62 6.34
N ALA A 11 -6.18 -1.76 6.94
CA ALA A 11 -6.84 -3.04 6.74
C ALA A 11 -8.32 -2.99 7.14
N ASP A 12 -8.64 -2.38 8.28
CA ASP A 12 -10.02 -2.25 8.75
C ASP A 12 -10.85 -1.39 7.79
N PHE A 13 -10.28 -0.29 7.27
CA PHE A 13 -10.94 0.52 6.25
C PHE A 13 -11.10 -0.23 4.93
N MET A 14 -10.09 -0.97 4.47
CA MET A 14 -10.16 -1.76 3.25
C MET A 14 -11.24 -2.83 3.34
N VAL A 15 -11.30 -3.55 4.45
CA VAL A 15 -12.34 -4.56 4.72
C VAL A 15 -13.72 -3.92 4.73
N PHE A 16 -13.86 -2.74 5.33
CA PHE A 16 -15.13 -2.00 5.31
C PHE A 16 -15.53 -1.60 3.89
N LEU A 17 -14.61 -1.03 3.11
CA LEU A 17 -14.89 -0.55 1.75
C LEU A 17 -15.20 -1.69 0.78
N GLU A 18 -14.53 -2.84 0.91
CA GLU A 18 -14.65 -3.95 -0.04
C GLU A 18 -15.75 -4.96 0.32
N LEU A 19 -16.07 -5.12 1.61
CA LEU A 19 -16.98 -6.18 2.07
C LEU A 19 -18.31 -5.67 2.63
N THR A 20 -18.51 -4.35 2.72
CA THR A 20 -19.83 -3.81 3.04
C THR A 20 -20.73 -3.93 1.82
N ASP A 21 -21.96 -4.37 2.04
CA ASP A 21 -22.96 -4.53 0.99
C ASP A 21 -23.31 -3.16 0.34
N ASP A 22 -23.52 -3.17 -0.98
CA ASP A 22 -23.86 -1.98 -1.78
C ASP A 22 -25.21 -1.34 -1.36
N GLU A 23 -26.08 -2.05 -0.64
CA GLU A 23 -27.29 -1.48 -0.04
C GLU A 23 -27.00 -0.58 1.18
N ILE A 24 -25.82 -0.73 1.79
CA ILE A 24 -25.38 0.01 2.98
C ILE A 24 -24.34 1.08 2.62
N LEU A 25 -23.39 0.73 1.76
CA LEU A 25 -22.32 1.61 1.31
C LEU A 25 -22.45 1.85 -0.19
N ASP A 26 -22.60 3.11 -0.58
CA ASP A 26 -22.64 3.48 -1.98
C ASP A 26 -21.30 3.15 -2.66
N SER A 27 -21.36 2.27 -3.68
CA SER A 27 -20.18 1.73 -4.36
C SER A 27 -19.36 2.81 -5.07
N ASP A 28 -20.00 3.83 -5.65
CA ASP A 28 -19.28 4.95 -6.29
C ASP A 28 -18.45 5.72 -5.25
N ASN A 29 -19.03 6.02 -4.09
CA ASN A 29 -18.30 6.66 -2.99
C ASN A 29 -17.19 5.74 -2.41
N ALA A 30 -17.42 4.43 -2.36
CA ALA A 30 -16.40 3.48 -1.92
C ALA A 30 -15.20 3.47 -2.87
N VAL A 31 -15.44 3.46 -4.18
CA VAL A 31 -14.40 3.56 -5.22
C VAL A 31 -13.64 4.87 -5.11
N GLU A 32 -14.32 6.02 -4.95
CA GLU A 32 -13.65 7.32 -4.77
C GLU A 32 -12.70 7.31 -3.55
N MET A 33 -13.14 6.70 -2.44
CA MET A 33 -12.30 6.57 -1.25
C MET A 33 -11.11 5.63 -1.47
N LEU A 34 -11.30 4.52 -2.18
CA LEU A 34 -10.21 3.60 -2.54
C LEU A 34 -9.18 4.28 -3.45
N GLU A 35 -9.62 5.07 -4.44
CA GLU A 35 -8.72 5.85 -5.30
C GLU A 35 -7.90 6.86 -4.49
N GLN A 36 -8.54 7.59 -3.58
CA GLN A 36 -7.86 8.53 -2.70
C GLN A 36 -6.85 7.82 -1.77
N LEU A 37 -7.24 6.71 -1.15
CA LEU A 37 -6.36 5.90 -0.32
C LEU A 37 -5.16 5.39 -1.11
N GLY A 38 -5.37 4.89 -2.32
CA GLY A 38 -4.29 4.45 -3.21
C GLY A 38 -3.29 5.57 -3.50
N ASN A 39 -3.79 6.77 -3.84
CA ASN A 39 -2.94 7.94 -4.05
C ASN A 39 -2.11 8.29 -2.80
N ASP A 40 -2.73 8.28 -1.62
CA ASP A 40 -2.05 8.61 -0.36
C ASP A 40 -0.99 7.56 0.01
N LEU A 41 -1.29 6.27 -0.16
CA LEU A 41 -0.32 5.18 0.06
C LEU A 41 0.87 5.27 -0.89
N GLN A 42 0.64 5.55 -2.16
CA GLN A 42 1.72 5.72 -3.14
C GLN A 42 2.57 6.97 -2.87
N ALA A 43 2.03 7.99 -2.20
CA ALA A 43 2.74 9.20 -1.82
C ALA A 43 3.59 9.05 -0.54
N LEU A 44 3.43 7.98 0.24
CA LEU A 44 4.21 7.74 1.45
C LEU A 44 5.72 7.67 1.18
N ASP A 45 6.49 7.97 2.24
CA ASP A 45 7.92 7.70 2.28
C ASP A 45 8.20 6.25 1.87
N LYS A 46 9.17 6.05 0.98
CA LYS A 46 9.41 4.75 0.36
C LYS A 46 10.05 3.75 1.33
N GLY A 47 10.77 4.23 2.35
CA GLY A 47 11.26 3.39 3.44
C GLY A 47 10.09 2.84 4.26
N PHE A 48 9.19 3.73 4.68
CA PHE A 48 7.99 3.36 5.42
C PHE A 48 7.01 2.49 4.60
N LEU A 49 6.84 2.78 3.31
CA LEU A 49 6.00 1.98 2.42
C LEU A 49 6.53 0.54 2.28
N ARG A 50 7.85 0.33 2.22
CA ARG A 50 8.46 -1.02 2.25
C ARG A 50 8.13 -1.75 3.55
N GLU A 51 8.12 -1.06 4.70
CA GLU A 51 7.69 -1.66 5.96
C GLU A 51 6.22 -2.08 5.91
N LEU A 52 5.33 -1.20 5.43
CA LEU A 52 3.89 -1.47 5.35
C LEU A 52 3.57 -2.68 4.44
N VAL A 53 4.17 -2.77 3.25
CA VAL A 53 3.96 -3.89 2.32
C VAL A 53 4.26 -5.24 3.00
N ASN A 54 5.37 -5.32 3.75
CA ASN A 54 5.70 -6.53 4.49
C ASN A 54 4.71 -6.82 5.63
N VAL A 55 4.25 -5.77 6.31
CA VAL A 55 3.31 -5.90 7.43
C VAL A 55 1.93 -6.38 6.97
N PHE A 56 1.40 -5.93 5.83
CA PHE A 56 0.10 -6.39 5.32
C PHE A 56 0.03 -7.92 5.19
N ALA A 57 1.10 -8.54 4.68
CA ALA A 57 1.19 -10.00 4.57
C ALA A 57 1.19 -10.70 5.94
N VAL A 58 1.75 -10.06 6.99
CA VAL A 58 1.79 -10.60 8.36
C VAL A 58 0.43 -10.47 9.03
N ILE A 59 -0.18 -9.29 8.98
CA ILE A 59 -1.45 -9.03 9.68
C ILE A 59 -2.64 -9.72 9.02
N ALA A 60 -2.55 -10.10 7.74
CA ALA A 60 -3.62 -10.82 7.05
C ALA A 60 -4.01 -12.12 7.78
N GLU A 61 -3.06 -12.79 8.46
CA GLU A 61 -3.35 -14.00 9.24
C GLU A 61 -4.21 -13.76 10.49
N GLU A 62 -4.40 -12.50 10.90
CA GLU A 62 -5.29 -12.10 12.00
C GLU A 62 -6.75 -11.98 11.54
N TYR A 63 -6.99 -11.91 10.23
CA TYR A 63 -8.32 -11.83 9.61
C TYR A 63 -8.77 -13.21 9.11
N SER A 64 -10.05 -13.34 8.76
CA SER A 64 -10.60 -14.60 8.25
C SER A 64 -11.56 -14.38 7.08
N GLY A 65 -11.77 -15.42 6.27
CA GLY A 65 -12.67 -15.36 5.11
C GLY A 65 -12.23 -14.32 4.08
N GLY A 66 -13.20 -13.61 3.49
CA GLY A 66 -12.92 -12.56 2.49
C GLY A 66 -12.01 -11.44 3.04
N ALA A 67 -12.10 -11.13 4.33
CA ALA A 67 -11.27 -10.08 4.93
C ALA A 67 -9.77 -10.44 4.90
N GLN A 68 -9.42 -11.72 5.11
CA GLN A 68 -8.04 -12.18 5.00
C GLN A 68 -7.49 -11.98 3.57
N GLU A 69 -8.31 -12.26 2.55
CA GLU A 69 -7.92 -12.07 1.16
C GLU A 69 -7.75 -10.58 0.82
N VAL A 70 -8.69 -9.74 1.23
CA VAL A 70 -8.59 -8.27 1.06
C VAL A 70 -7.29 -7.76 1.67
N VAL A 71 -7.03 -8.07 2.94
CA VAL A 71 -5.84 -7.57 3.66
C VAL A 71 -4.54 -8.06 3.02
N ARG A 72 -4.49 -9.33 2.62
CA ARG A 72 -3.31 -9.90 1.94
C ARG A 72 -3.02 -9.21 0.60
N ASN A 73 -4.06 -8.77 -0.10
CA ASN A 73 -3.95 -8.20 -1.43
C ASN A 73 -3.81 -6.67 -1.45
N ILE A 74 -3.87 -5.96 -0.31
CA ILE A 74 -3.79 -4.48 -0.27
C ILE A 74 -2.62 -3.93 -1.08
N ALA A 75 -1.42 -4.47 -0.88
CA ALA A 75 -0.23 -3.99 -1.59
C ALA A 75 -0.36 -4.14 -3.10
N HIS A 76 -0.86 -5.30 -3.54
CA HIS A 76 -1.12 -5.60 -4.94
C HIS A 76 -2.23 -4.72 -5.54
N SER A 77 -3.34 -4.54 -4.84
CA SER A 77 -4.49 -3.74 -5.29
C SER A 77 -4.12 -2.30 -5.59
N PHE A 78 -3.14 -1.74 -4.86
CA PHE A 78 -2.65 -0.38 -5.05
C PHE A 78 -1.32 -0.28 -5.80
N TYR A 79 -0.82 -1.39 -6.37
CA TYR A 79 0.45 -1.44 -7.12
C TYR A 79 1.66 -0.92 -6.32
N LEU A 80 1.69 -1.17 -5.01
CA LEU A 80 2.70 -0.59 -4.13
C LEU A 80 4.08 -1.19 -4.38
N GLU A 81 4.15 -2.48 -4.72
CA GLU A 81 5.40 -3.15 -5.10
C GLU A 81 6.01 -2.56 -6.38
N GLU A 82 5.19 -2.19 -7.37
CA GLU A 82 5.64 -1.55 -8.61
C GLU A 82 6.15 -0.12 -8.37
N VAL A 83 5.50 0.61 -7.47
CA VAL A 83 5.95 1.94 -7.04
C VAL A 83 7.32 1.83 -6.37
N LEU A 84 7.50 0.87 -5.48
CA LEU A 84 8.79 0.60 -4.81
C LEU A 84 9.86 0.14 -5.79
N ALA A 85 9.54 -0.74 -6.73
CA ALA A 85 10.48 -1.19 -7.76
C ALA A 85 10.90 -0.04 -8.70
N SER A 86 10.00 0.91 -8.96
CA SER A 86 10.30 2.10 -9.78
C SER A 86 11.21 3.09 -9.05
N ASP A 87 11.01 3.24 -7.73
CA ASP A 87 11.88 4.01 -6.84
C ASP A 87 13.29 3.43 -6.78
N ASP A 88 13.43 2.12 -6.57
CA ASP A 88 14.73 1.42 -6.57
C ASP A 88 15.50 1.63 -7.89
N ARG A 89 14.80 1.61 -9.03
CA ARG A 89 15.42 1.87 -10.34
C ARG A 89 15.86 3.33 -10.49
N ARG A 90 15.18 4.28 -9.86
CA ARG A 90 15.56 5.71 -9.86
C ARG A 90 16.85 5.89 -9.08
N ASP A 91 16.93 5.32 -7.87
CA ASP A 91 18.13 5.38 -7.03
C ASP A 91 19.35 4.72 -7.68
N ARG A 92 19.15 3.61 -8.39
CA ARG A 92 20.25 2.98 -9.15
C ARG A 92 20.74 3.81 -10.34
N ARG A 93 19.88 4.65 -10.93
CA ARG A 93 20.24 5.52 -12.07
C ARG A 93 20.86 6.84 -11.65
N SER A 94 20.54 7.36 -10.46
CA SER A 94 21.20 8.55 -9.90
C SER A 94 22.66 8.29 -9.52
N TRP A 95 23.06 7.02 -9.36
CA TRP A 95 24.42 6.60 -9.04
C TRP A 95 25.28 6.18 -10.25
N THR A 96 25.07 6.77 -11.44
CA THR A 96 26.03 6.57 -12.54
C THR A 96 27.39 7.27 -12.25
N PRO A 97 28.56 6.66 -12.55
CA PRO A 97 29.89 7.17 -12.20
C PRO A 97 30.32 8.52 -12.82
N CYS A 98 29.48 9.21 -13.60
CA CYS A 98 29.86 10.47 -14.24
C CYS A 98 30.01 11.66 -13.28
N ALA A 99 29.59 11.55 -12.02
CA ALA A 99 29.68 12.65 -11.04
C ALA A 99 31.06 12.81 -10.37
N ILE A 100 32.07 11.97 -10.68
CA ILE A 100 33.40 12.02 -10.03
C ILE A 100 34.47 12.72 -10.91
N ALA A 101 34.18 13.06 -12.17
CA ALA A 101 35.16 13.64 -13.08
C ALA A 101 34.97 15.14 -13.32
N SER A 102 35.16 15.95 -12.29
CA SER A 102 35.45 17.39 -12.42
C SER A 102 36.44 17.79 -11.32
N HIS A 103 37.73 17.64 -11.60
CA HIS A 103 38.84 18.34 -10.94
C HIS A 103 39.52 19.22 -11.99
#